data_AF-K9KC85-F1
#
_entry.id   AF-K9KC85-F1
#
_cell.length_a   1.000
_cell.length_b   1.000
_cell.length_c   1.000
_cell.angle_alpha   90.00
_cell.angle_beta   90.00
_cell.angle_gamma   90.00
#
_symmetry.space_group_name_H-M   'P 1'
#
loop_
_entity.id
_entity.type
_entity.pdbx_description
1 polymer ?
#
loop_
_entity_poly.entity_id
_entity_poly.type
_entity_poly.pdbx_seq_one_letter_code
_entity_poly.pdbx_strand_id
1 'polypeptide(L)'
;YGPQRRKMMLLGFVRLGVWRNFFRAWDRGISGNLEGEGFILGGVFVVGSGRQGILLEHREKEFGDKVNVDSVLEAARKIKPQTLASEEK
;
A
#
# COMPACT_ATOMS: atom_id res chain seq x y z
N TYR A 1 -0.66 7.89 1.34
CA TYR A 1 0.21 8.31 0.22
C TYR A 1 -0.61 8.39 -1.06
N GLY A 2 -0.31 9.36 -1.94
CA GLY A 2 -1.13 9.79 -3.08
C GLY A 2 -1.21 11.33 -3.13
N PRO A 3 -1.73 11.96 -4.21
CA PRO A 3 -1.80 13.42 -4.31
C PRO A 3 -2.67 14.06 -3.21
N GLN A 4 -3.51 13.28 -2.54
CA GLN A 4 -4.32 13.70 -1.42
C GLN A 4 -4.10 12.80 -0.21
N ARG A 5 -3.83 13.41 0.96
CA ARG A 5 -3.72 12.68 2.24
C ARG A 5 -5.11 12.22 2.67
N ARG A 6 -5.28 10.91 2.87
CA ARG A 6 -6.52 10.32 3.38
C ARG A 6 -6.33 10.01 4.86
N LYS A 7 -7.21 10.55 5.68
CA LYS A 7 -7.24 10.29 7.13
C LYS A 7 -8.53 9.58 7.50
N MET A 8 -8.42 8.70 8.47
CA MET A 8 -9.53 8.02 9.11
C MET A 8 -9.41 8.32 10.61
N MET A 9 -10.28 9.18 11.10
CA MET A 9 -10.31 9.60 12.51
C MET A 9 -10.85 8.47 13.41
N LEU A 10 -11.03 8.75 14.70
CA LEU A 10 -11.51 7.78 15.70
C LEU A 10 -12.75 6.97 15.29
N LEU A 11 -13.67 7.56 14.52
CA LEU A 11 -14.86 6.84 13.99
C LEU A 11 -14.50 5.63 13.11
N GLY A 12 -13.27 5.57 12.58
CA GLY A 12 -12.78 4.40 11.85
C GLY A 12 -12.74 3.12 12.68
N PHE A 13 -12.53 3.23 13.99
CA PHE A 13 -12.55 2.10 14.91
C PHE A 13 -13.95 1.53 15.13
N VAL A 14 -15.03 2.19 14.69
CA VAL A 14 -16.39 1.61 14.75
C VAL A 14 -16.60 0.57 13.64
N ARG A 15 -15.77 0.56 12.60
CA ARG A 15 -15.92 -0.35 11.47
C ARG A 15 -15.51 -1.78 11.87
N LEU A 16 -16.42 -2.73 11.65
CA LEU A 16 -16.17 -4.16 11.89
C LEU A 16 -14.94 -4.70 11.14
N GLY A 17 -14.68 -4.17 9.94
CA GLY A 17 -13.54 -4.57 9.12
C GLY A 17 -12.19 -4.22 9.75
N VAL A 18 -12.08 -3.06 10.42
CA VAL A 18 -10.87 -2.66 11.16
C VAL A 18 -10.57 -3.63 12.30
N TRP A 19 -11.57 -4.00 13.09
CA TRP A 19 -11.41 -5.00 14.15
C TRP A 19 -10.99 -6.36 13.60
N ARG A 20 -11.62 -6.82 12.51
CA ARG A 20 -11.25 -8.07 11.87
C ARG A 20 -9.80 -8.05 11.36
N ASN A 21 -9.35 -6.93 10.79
CA ASN A 21 -7.98 -6.75 10.34
C ASN A 21 -6.99 -6.75 11.51
N PHE A 22 -7.37 -6.12 12.63
CA PHE A 22 -6.58 -6.08 13.86
C PHE A 22 -6.41 -7.48 14.48
N PHE A 23 -7.50 -8.22 14.69
CA PHE A 23 -7.44 -9.58 15.22
C PHE A 23 -6.62 -10.51 14.32
N ARG A 24 -6.74 -10.36 12.99
CA ARG A 24 -5.91 -11.10 12.03
C ARG A 24 -4.41 -10.79 12.15
N ALA A 25 -4.05 -9.54 12.44
CA ALA A 25 -2.64 -9.17 12.64
C ALA A 25 -2.11 -9.69 13.98
N TRP A 26 -2.94 -9.63 15.02
CA TRP A 26 -2.66 -10.16 16.35
C TRP A 26 -2.40 -11.67 16.33
N ASP A 27 -3.26 -12.43 15.67
CA ASP A 27 -3.13 -13.90 15.50
C ASP A 27 -1.81 -14.30 14.82
N ARG A 28 -1.26 -13.41 13.98
CA ARG A 28 0.03 -13.60 13.29
C ARG A 28 1.24 -13.10 14.08
N GLY A 29 1.04 -12.63 15.31
CA GLY A 29 2.11 -12.10 16.17
C GLY A 29 2.76 -10.82 15.63
N ILE A 30 2.06 -10.05 14.79
CA ILE A 30 2.61 -8.84 14.19
C ILE A 30 2.52 -7.70 15.20
N SER A 31 3.63 -7.32 15.80
CA SER A 31 3.74 -6.07 16.56
C SER A 31 3.85 -4.90 15.59
N GLY A 32 2.83 -4.07 15.51
CA GLY A 32 2.86 -2.85 14.69
C GLY A 32 3.78 -1.77 15.27
N ASN A 33 4.21 -0.85 14.43
CA ASN A 33 4.79 0.42 14.88
C ASN A 33 3.64 1.42 15.15
N LEU A 34 3.57 1.96 16.38
CA LEU A 34 2.57 2.96 16.78
C LEU A 34 3.13 4.39 16.78
N GLU A 35 4.36 4.59 16.33
CA GLU A 35 4.98 5.90 16.24
C GLU A 35 4.33 6.75 15.13
N GLY A 36 3.74 7.89 15.52
CA GLY A 36 3.09 8.85 14.62
C GLY A 36 1.63 9.15 14.99
N GLU A 37 0.92 9.83 14.09
CA GLU A 37 -0.49 10.24 14.29
C GLU A 37 -1.47 9.06 14.30
N GLY A 38 -1.18 7.97 13.56
CA GLY A 38 -2.03 6.78 13.48
C GLY A 38 -3.32 6.94 12.66
N PHE A 39 -3.71 8.16 12.27
CA PHE A 39 -4.95 8.39 11.50
C PHE A 39 -4.79 8.33 9.98
N ILE A 40 -3.58 8.29 9.46
CA ILE A 40 -3.33 8.34 8.01
C ILE A 40 -3.52 6.95 7.41
N LEU A 41 -4.33 6.83 6.36
CA LEU A 41 -4.46 5.61 5.58
C LEU A 41 -3.25 5.44 4.65
N GLY A 42 -2.73 4.22 4.65
CA GLY A 42 -1.61 3.78 3.84
C GLY A 42 -2.02 3.39 2.42
N GLY A 43 -1.10 2.70 1.78
CA GLY A 43 -1.26 2.15 0.45
C GLY A 43 0.04 1.53 -0.04
N VAL A 44 -0.07 0.69 -1.07
CA VAL A 44 1.06 0.03 -1.71
C VAL A 44 1.06 0.40 -3.17
N PHE A 45 2.22 0.81 -3.68
CA PHE A 45 2.43 1.12 -5.08
C PHE A 45 3.55 0.25 -5.63
N VAL A 46 3.37 -0.25 -6.84
CA VAL A 46 4.46 -0.81 -7.64
C VAL A 46 4.72 0.16 -8.77
N VAL A 47 5.91 0.76 -8.78
CA VAL A 47 6.31 1.77 -9.76
C VAL A 47 7.37 1.16 -10.66
N GLY A 48 7.08 1.11 -11.96
CA GLY A 48 8.02 0.67 -12.99
C GLY A 48 9.07 1.73 -13.28
N SER A 49 10.12 1.32 -13.98
CA SER A 49 11.25 2.18 -14.25
C SER A 49 10.96 3.16 -15.40
N GLY A 50 11.41 4.42 -15.26
CA GLY A 50 11.31 5.45 -16.31
C GLY A 50 9.87 5.76 -16.70
N ARG A 51 9.53 5.53 -17.97
CA ARG A 51 8.18 5.82 -18.52
C ARG A 51 7.16 4.70 -18.28
N GLN A 52 7.52 3.63 -17.55
CA GLN A 52 6.60 2.53 -17.25
C GLN A 52 5.46 2.93 -16.29
N GLY A 53 5.67 3.96 -15.47
CA GLY A 53 4.63 4.48 -14.58
C GLY A 53 4.24 3.53 -13.45
N ILE A 54 3.01 3.64 -12.96
CA ILE A 54 2.48 2.86 -11.84
C ILE A 54 1.86 1.57 -12.38
N LEU A 55 2.42 0.42 -11.98
CA LEU A 55 1.97 -0.91 -12.39
C LEU A 55 0.94 -1.52 -11.42
N LEU A 56 0.94 -1.07 -10.18
CA LEU A 56 -0.08 -1.40 -9.19
C LEU A 56 -0.28 -0.24 -8.22
N GLU A 57 -1.54 0.05 -7.94
CA GLU A 57 -1.96 0.97 -6.89
C GLU A 57 -2.97 0.25 -6.00
N HIS A 58 -2.62 0.12 -4.73
CA HIS A 58 -3.54 -0.32 -3.69
C HIS A 58 -3.65 0.79 -2.65
N ARG A 59 -4.83 1.38 -2.56
CA ARG A 59 -5.16 2.33 -1.49
C ARG A 59 -5.86 1.60 -0.38
N GLU A 60 -5.34 1.72 0.83
CA GLU A 60 -5.96 1.15 2.02
C GLU A 60 -7.38 1.74 2.19
N LYS A 61 -8.41 0.88 2.27
CA LYS A 61 -9.80 1.32 2.43
C LYS A 61 -10.12 1.70 3.87
N GLU A 62 -9.49 0.99 4.80
CA GLU A 62 -9.64 1.10 6.25
C GLU A 62 -8.41 0.50 6.92
N PHE A 63 -8.16 0.81 8.18
CA PHE A 63 -6.97 0.33 8.88
C PHE A 63 -6.80 -1.20 8.81
N GLY A 64 -5.60 -1.61 8.43
CA GLY A 64 -5.21 -3.00 8.25
C GLY A 64 -5.75 -3.66 6.98
N ASP A 65 -6.37 -2.91 6.06
CA ASP A 65 -6.70 -3.42 4.72
C ASP A 65 -5.40 -3.70 3.96
N LYS A 66 -5.20 -4.97 3.61
CA LYS A 66 -3.93 -5.46 3.10
C LYS A 66 -4.02 -5.66 1.59
N VAL A 67 -2.99 -5.19 0.88
CA VAL A 67 -2.83 -5.50 -0.53
C VAL A 67 -2.72 -7.01 -0.77
N ASN A 68 -3.26 -7.48 -1.89
CA ASN A 68 -3.02 -8.84 -2.36
C ASN A 68 -1.54 -8.99 -2.76
N VAL A 69 -0.83 -9.87 -2.08
CA VAL A 69 0.61 -10.11 -2.30
C VAL A 69 0.87 -10.69 -3.68
N ASP A 70 -0.01 -11.55 -4.20
CA ASP A 70 0.13 -12.13 -5.53
C ASP A 70 0.05 -11.06 -6.62
N SER A 71 -0.86 -10.10 -6.46
CA SER A 71 -0.97 -8.95 -7.37
C SER A 71 0.28 -8.06 -7.31
N VAL A 72 0.88 -7.88 -6.12
CA VAL A 72 2.15 -7.15 -5.97
C VAL A 72 3.27 -7.89 -6.69
N LEU A 73 3.38 -9.21 -6.50
CA LEU A 73 4.40 -10.03 -7.16
C LEU A 73 4.22 -10.03 -8.68
N GLU A 74 3.00 -10.13 -9.17
CA GLU A 74 2.69 -10.06 -10.60
C GLU A 74 3.07 -8.70 -11.19
N ALA A 75 2.71 -7.61 -10.51
CA ALA A 75 3.08 -6.26 -10.93
C ALA A 75 4.59 -6.04 -10.89
N ALA A 76 5.28 -6.55 -9.87
CA ALA A 76 6.73 -6.47 -9.75
C ALA A 76 7.44 -7.23 -10.87
N ARG A 77 6.93 -8.41 -11.26
CA ARG A 77 7.47 -9.19 -12.39
C ARG A 77 7.31 -8.48 -13.75
N LYS A 78 6.35 -7.56 -13.88
CA LYS A 78 6.13 -6.76 -15.10
C LYS A 78 7.12 -5.60 -15.24
N ILE A 79 7.89 -5.27 -14.19
CA ILE A 79 8.92 -4.23 -14.26
C ILE A 79 10.02 -4.70 -15.22
N LYS A 80 10.18 -4.00 -16.36
CA LYS A 80 11.33 -4.21 -17.22
C LYS A 80 12.47 -3.29 -16.79
N PRO A 81 13.73 -3.75 -16.83
CA PRO A 81 14.89 -2.89 -16.62
C PRO A 81 14.83 -1.68 -17.56
N GLN A 82 15.32 -0.52 -17.13
CA GLN A 82 15.58 0.55 -18.08
C GLN A 82 16.67 0.07 -19.04
N THR A 83 16.31 -0.20 -20.29
CA THR A 83 17.33 -0.20 -21.34
C THR A 83 17.82 1.23 -21.44
N LEU A 84 19.13 1.44 -21.26
CA LEU A 84 19.87 2.71 -21.40
C LEU A 84 19.76 3.38 -22.79
N ALA A 85 18.74 3.05 -23.58
CA ALA A 85 18.52 3.53 -24.95
C ALA A 85 17.70 4.84 -24.98
N SER A 86 18.04 5.79 -24.12
CA SER A 86 17.45 7.14 -24.17
C SER A 86 18.45 8.23 -23.76
N GLU A 87 19.70 8.07 -24.16
CA GLU A 87 20.61 9.19 -24.46
C GLU A 87 20.80 9.24 -25.98
N GLU A 88 19.75 9.63 -26.70
CA GLU A 88 19.89 10.17 -28.06
C GLU A 88 18.71 11.10 -28.34
N LYS A 89 18.82 12.34 -27.87
CA LYS A 89 18.58 13.61 -28.59
C LYS A 89 18.60 14.80 -27.65
#